data_AF-A0ABD7CAM1-F1
#
_entry.id   AF-A0ABD7CAM1-F1
#
_cell.length_a   1.000
_cell.length_b   1.000
_cell.length_c   1.000
_cell.angle_alpha   90.00
_cell.angle_beta   90.00
_cell.angle_gamma   90.00
#
_symmetry.space_group_name_H-M   'P 1'
#
loop_
_entity.id
_entity.type
_entity.pdbx_description
1 polymer ?
#
loop_
_entity_poly.entity_id
_entity_poly.type
_entity_poly.pdbx_seq_one_letter_code
_entity_poly.pdbx_strand_id
1 'polypeptide(L)'
;MRVVEFGVSGILEAFDYRSVLLHRREIQANENAKLPFTQKNFFKFNGISFGVCEGVGNLDYRDYPKNLNFNALLIENIENYLLNLKEPKNEQQKALLADFLEVYDKNIEKGFLYLKPKFFLEREKELIERIFK
;
A
#
# COMPACT_ATOMS: atom_id res chain seq x y z
N MET A 1 6.06 -7.30 -10.46
CA MET A 1 6.53 -5.97 -10.90
C MET A 1 5.32 -5.17 -11.32
N ARG A 2 5.32 -3.86 -11.07
CA ARG A 2 4.25 -2.94 -11.47
C ARG A 2 4.85 -1.71 -12.12
N VAL A 3 4.13 -1.14 -13.08
CA VAL A 3 4.49 0.13 -13.70
C VAL A 3 4.15 1.24 -12.70
N VAL A 4 5.12 2.09 -12.41
CA VAL A 4 4.99 3.26 -11.53
C VAL A 4 5.08 4.51 -12.38
N GLU A 5 4.13 5.41 -12.21
CA GLU A 5 4.04 6.69 -12.91
C GLU A 5 4.77 7.78 -12.13
N PHE A 6 5.59 8.54 -12.85
CA PHE A 6 6.28 9.71 -12.33
C PHE A 6 5.86 10.92 -13.15
N GLY A 7 5.00 11.78 -12.57
CA GLY A 7 4.48 12.97 -13.25
C GLY A 7 5.48 14.12 -13.41
N VAL A 8 6.69 13.98 -12.89
CA VAL A 8 7.76 15.00 -12.93
C VAL A 8 9.11 14.33 -13.13
N SER A 9 10.10 15.06 -13.64
CA SER A 9 11.48 14.58 -13.68
C SER A 9 12.07 14.49 -12.28
N GLY A 10 13.01 13.58 -12.08
CA GLY A 10 13.63 13.41 -10.77
C GLY A 10 14.55 12.21 -10.67
N ILE A 11 14.99 11.96 -9.45
CA ILE A 11 15.90 10.86 -9.14
C ILE A 11 15.12 9.78 -8.40
N LEU A 12 15.08 8.60 -9.01
CA LEU A 12 14.58 7.37 -8.43
C LEU A 12 15.73 6.61 -7.79
N GLU A 13 15.57 6.28 -6.52
CA GLU A 13 16.52 5.54 -5.71
C GLU A 13 15.85 4.30 -5.13
N ALA A 14 16.55 3.17 -5.14
CA ALA A 14 16.11 1.93 -4.51
C ALA A 14 17.09 1.56 -3.40
N PHE A 15 16.56 1.18 -2.25
CA PHE A 15 17.32 0.84 -1.05
C PHE A 15 16.95 -0.54 -0.53
N ASP A 16 17.88 -1.21 0.15
CA ASP A 16 17.56 -2.41 0.93
C ASP A 16 16.93 -2.05 2.31
N TYR A 17 16.63 -3.07 3.11
CA TYR A 17 16.06 -2.88 4.46
C TYR A 17 17.01 -2.21 5.46
N ARG A 18 18.31 -2.15 5.14
CA ARG A 18 19.36 -1.50 5.95
C ARG A 18 19.66 -0.08 5.45
N SER A 19 18.84 0.44 4.53
CA SER A 19 19.03 1.74 3.89
C SER A 19 20.30 1.85 3.04
N VAL A 20 20.84 0.73 2.54
CA VAL A 20 21.93 0.72 1.57
C VAL A 20 21.35 0.99 0.18
N LEU A 21 21.89 1.98 -0.52
CA LEU A 21 21.50 2.31 -1.89
C LEU A 21 21.88 1.17 -2.84
N LEU A 22 20.88 0.56 -3.48
CA LEU A 22 21.05 -0.52 -4.44
C LEU A 22 21.11 -0.01 -5.88
N HIS A 23 20.29 1.00 -6.19
CA HIS A 23 20.17 1.54 -7.53
C HIS A 23 19.76 3.01 -7.48
N ARG A 24 20.26 3.81 -8.43
CA ARG A 24 19.93 5.21 -8.62
C ARG A 24 19.80 5.50 -10.10
N ARG A 25 18.70 6.10 -10.51
CA ARG A 25 18.38 6.40 -11.91
C ARG A 25 17.61 7.71 -12.00
N GLU A 26 17.89 8.48 -13.05
CA GLU A 26 17.10 9.64 -13.43
C GLU A 26 15.86 9.20 -14.22
N ILE A 27 14.70 9.77 -13.87
CA ILE A 27 13.42 9.58 -14.54
C ILE A 27 13.03 10.92 -15.16
N GLN A 28 12.66 10.93 -16.43
CA GLN A 28 12.15 12.14 -17.09
C GLN A 28 10.66 12.33 -16.80
N ALA A 29 10.15 13.54 -16.96
CA ALA A 29 8.75 13.85 -16.72
C ALA A 29 7.81 12.99 -17.59
N ASN A 30 6.80 12.40 -16.96
CA ASN A 30 5.84 11.46 -17.56
C ASN A 30 6.47 10.15 -18.04
N GLU A 31 7.72 9.87 -17.68
CA GLU A 31 8.31 8.55 -17.87
C GLU A 31 7.83 7.61 -16.76
N ASN A 32 7.53 6.38 -17.13
CA ASN A 32 7.13 5.34 -16.20
C ASN A 32 8.27 4.35 -15.98
N ALA A 33 8.37 3.78 -14.77
CA ALA A 33 9.32 2.71 -14.48
C ALA A 33 8.62 1.44 -14.02
N LYS A 34 9.07 0.29 -14.53
CA LYS A 34 8.61 -1.01 -14.05
C LYS A 34 9.43 -1.44 -12.85
N LEU A 35 8.84 -1.39 -11.65
CA LEU A 35 9.53 -1.68 -10.39
C LEU A 35 9.08 -3.02 -9.78
N PRO A 36 9.97 -3.73 -9.06
CA PRO A 36 9.58 -4.92 -8.32
C PRO A 36 8.70 -4.56 -7.13
N PHE A 37 7.85 -5.50 -6.72
CA PHE A 37 7.04 -5.32 -5.52
C PHE A 37 7.94 -5.20 -4.29
N THR A 38 7.54 -4.32 -3.37
CA THR A 38 8.29 -4.08 -2.16
C THR A 38 8.18 -5.28 -1.22
N GLN A 39 9.32 -5.88 -0.90
CA GLN A 39 9.40 -6.97 0.07
C GLN A 39 10.12 -6.53 1.33
N LYS A 40 11.43 -6.32 1.20
CA LYS A 40 12.33 -5.81 2.24
C LYS A 40 13.05 -4.54 1.80
N ASN A 41 12.88 -4.13 0.56
CA ASN A 41 13.43 -2.90 0.01
C ASN A 41 12.48 -1.71 0.26
N PHE A 42 12.88 -0.51 -0.15
CA PHE A 42 11.99 0.63 -0.36
C PHE A 42 12.53 1.51 -1.49
N PHE A 43 11.69 2.38 -2.02
CA PHE A 43 12.08 3.33 -3.05
C PHE A 43 11.97 4.75 -2.53
N LYS A 44 12.77 5.66 -3.10
CA LYS A 44 12.60 7.10 -2.96
C LYS A 44 12.57 7.76 -4.32
N PHE A 45 11.67 8.71 -4.50
CA PHE A 45 11.65 9.56 -5.68
C PHE A 45 11.60 11.02 -5.23
N ASN A 46 12.62 11.81 -5.61
CA ASN A 46 12.77 13.20 -5.15
C ASN A 46 12.63 13.34 -3.62
N GLY A 47 13.22 12.41 -2.86
CA GLY A 47 13.18 12.38 -1.40
C GLY A 47 11.91 11.78 -0.78
N ILE A 48 10.87 11.53 -1.56
CA ILE A 48 9.62 10.92 -1.07
C ILE A 48 9.77 9.40 -1.09
N SER A 49 9.67 8.77 0.09
CA SER A 49 9.66 7.31 0.21
C SER A 49 8.33 6.71 -0.23
N PHE A 50 8.38 5.57 -0.91
CA PHE A 50 7.19 4.83 -1.32
C PHE A 50 7.46 3.32 -1.47
N GLY A 51 6.37 2.55 -1.47
CA GLY A 51 6.36 1.13 -1.77
C GLY A 51 5.73 0.85 -3.14
N VAL A 52 5.80 -0.40 -3.57
CA VAL A 52 5.13 -0.92 -4.76
C VAL A 52 4.40 -2.20 -4.37
N CYS A 53 3.07 -2.18 -4.39
CA CYS A 53 2.23 -3.35 -4.14
C CYS A 53 1.57 -3.85 -5.43
N GLU A 54 0.93 -5.02 -5.34
CA GLU A 54 0.05 -5.53 -6.40
C GLU A 54 -1.15 -4.60 -6.61
N GLY A 55 -1.87 -4.79 -7.72
CA GLY A 55 -3.06 -4.04 -8.07
C GLY A 55 -3.18 -3.86 -9.58
N VAL A 56 -4.32 -3.32 -10.00
CA VAL A 56 -4.63 -3.02 -11.39
C VAL A 56 -4.15 -1.61 -11.74
N GLY A 57 -3.76 -1.39 -13.00
CA GLY A 57 -3.30 -0.08 -13.48
C GLY A 57 -1.90 0.31 -12.99
N ASN A 58 -1.42 1.45 -13.49
CA ASN A 58 -0.12 2.00 -13.10
C ASN A 58 -0.22 2.68 -11.73
N LEU A 59 0.79 2.52 -10.90
CA LEU A 59 0.83 3.09 -9.56
C LEU A 59 1.37 4.52 -9.59
N ASP A 60 0.63 5.49 -9.07
CA ASP A 60 1.23 6.77 -8.66
C ASP A 60 2.08 6.54 -7.41
N TYR A 61 3.36 6.89 -7.46
CA TYR A 61 4.28 6.68 -6.33
C TYR A 61 3.81 7.34 -5.02
N ARG A 62 2.95 8.37 -5.10
CA ARG A 62 2.40 9.10 -3.95
C ARG A 62 1.22 8.39 -3.29
N ASP A 63 0.53 7.52 -4.03
CA ASP A 63 -0.65 6.81 -3.52
C ASP A 63 -0.27 5.64 -2.57
N TYR A 64 1.02 5.27 -2.49
CA TYR A 64 1.47 4.17 -1.64
C TYR A 64 2.78 4.48 -0.88
N PRO A 65 2.74 5.46 0.04
CA PRO A 65 3.94 5.96 0.73
C PRO A 65 4.54 4.95 1.73
N LYS A 66 3.73 3.99 2.20
CA LYS A 66 4.15 2.95 3.16
C LYS A 66 4.02 1.57 2.54
N ASN A 67 4.93 0.66 2.89
CA ASN A 67 4.80 -0.75 2.52
C ASN A 67 3.84 -1.48 3.48
N LEU A 68 2.54 -1.36 3.23
CA LEU A 68 1.49 -1.91 4.10
C LEU A 68 1.49 -3.45 4.14
N ASN A 69 1.13 -3.98 5.30
CA ASN A 69 0.98 -5.42 5.56
C ASN A 69 -0.09 -5.65 6.63
N PHE A 70 -1.17 -6.34 6.26
CA PHE A 70 -2.32 -6.56 7.13
C PHE A 70 -2.33 -7.91 7.85
N ASN A 71 -1.19 -8.63 7.88
CA ASN A 71 -1.11 -9.91 8.59
C ASN A 71 -1.43 -9.78 10.09
N ALA A 72 -1.11 -8.64 10.71
CA ALA A 72 -1.39 -8.41 12.12
C ALA A 72 -2.77 -7.79 12.40
N LEU A 73 -3.52 -7.36 11.37
CA LEU A 73 -4.82 -6.74 11.55
C LEU A 73 -5.85 -7.80 11.96
N LEU A 74 -6.48 -7.62 13.11
CA LEU A 74 -7.50 -8.53 13.61
C LEU A 74 -8.85 -8.27 12.94
N ILE A 75 -9.52 -9.33 12.50
CA ILE A 75 -10.82 -9.22 11.84
C ILE A 75 -11.88 -8.63 12.77
N GLU A 76 -11.85 -8.97 14.05
CA GLU A 76 -12.77 -8.44 15.06
C GLU A 76 -12.71 -6.91 15.13
N ASN A 77 -11.54 -6.32 14.89
CA ASN A 77 -11.38 -4.87 14.91
C ASN A 77 -12.02 -4.22 13.68
N ILE A 78 -11.90 -4.87 12.52
CA ILE A 78 -12.56 -4.40 11.29
C ILE A 78 -14.08 -4.52 11.45
N GLU A 79 -14.56 -5.69 11.86
CA GLU A 79 -15.99 -5.97 12.07
C GLU A 79 -16.61 -5.01 13.09
N ASN A 80 -16.00 -4.86 14.27
CA ASN A 80 -16.52 -3.95 15.30
C ASN A 80 -16.56 -2.49 14.85
N TYR A 81 -15.58 -2.06 14.06
CA TYR A 81 -15.58 -0.71 13.52
C TYR A 81 -16.70 -0.53 12.49
N LEU A 82 -16.83 -1.44 11.51
CA LEU A 82 -17.83 -1.33 10.46
C LEU A 82 -19.27 -1.47 10.97
N LEU A 83 -19.52 -2.34 11.95
CA LEU A 83 -20.87 -2.60 12.47
C LEU A 83 -21.25 -1.70 13.65
N ASN A 84 -20.30 -1.34 14.51
CA ASN A 84 -20.58 -0.67 15.79
C ASN A 84 -19.83 0.66 15.96
N LEU A 85 -19.06 1.12 14.96
CA LEU A 85 -18.18 2.31 15.05
C LEU A 85 -17.22 2.27 16.25
N LYS A 86 -16.86 1.06 16.69
CA LYS A 86 -16.01 0.85 17.85
C LYS A 86 -14.56 0.70 17.43
N GLU A 87 -13.74 1.70 17.76
CA GLU A 87 -12.31 1.69 17.45
C GLU A 87 -11.53 0.66 18.31
N PRO A 88 -10.42 0.12 17.79
CA PRO A 88 -9.50 -0.70 18.57
C PRO A 88 -8.85 0.12 19.70
N LYS A 89 -8.70 -0.48 20.88
CA LYS A 89 -7.97 0.16 21.99
C LYS A 89 -6.45 0.14 21.81
N ASN A 90 -5.95 -0.75 20.97
CA ASN A 90 -4.53 -0.92 20.71
C ASN A 90 -4.12 0.00 19.55
N GLU A 91 -3.12 0.87 19.77
CA GLU A 91 -2.65 1.85 18.78
C GLU A 91 -2.18 1.22 17.47
N GLN A 92 -1.51 0.07 17.53
CA GLN A 92 -1.08 -0.65 16.32
C GLN A 92 -2.29 -1.13 15.51
N GLN A 93 -3.32 -1.67 16.18
CA GLN A 93 -4.55 -2.09 15.51
C GLN A 93 -5.32 -0.91 14.94
N LYS A 94 -5.35 0.21 15.65
CA LYS A 94 -5.97 1.45 15.17
C LYS A 94 -5.27 1.96 13.91
N ALA A 95 -3.93 1.97 13.89
CA ALA A 95 -3.16 2.35 12.71
C ALA A 95 -3.39 1.39 11.53
N LEU A 96 -3.35 0.07 11.77
CA LEU A 96 -3.59 -0.92 10.73
C LEU A 96 -5.03 -0.85 10.17
N LEU A 97 -6.02 -0.59 11.02
CA LEU A 97 -7.40 -0.39 10.60
C LEU A 97 -7.52 0.86 9.72
N ALA A 98 -6.93 1.99 10.14
CA ALA A 98 -6.93 3.21 9.35
C ALA A 98 -6.25 3.01 7.98
N ASP A 99 -5.06 2.41 7.95
CA ASP A 99 -4.35 2.09 6.71
C ASP A 99 -5.18 1.11 5.83
N PHE A 100 -5.93 0.19 6.42
CA PHE A 100 -6.80 -0.76 5.68
C PHE A 100 -8.00 -0.06 5.03
N LEU A 101 -8.63 0.87 5.74
CA LEU A 101 -9.74 1.68 5.22
C LEU A 101 -9.26 2.65 4.12
N GLU A 102 -8.09 3.27 4.30
CA GLU A 102 -7.50 4.16 3.28
C GLU A 102 -7.24 3.43 1.95
N VAL A 103 -6.87 2.15 2.00
CA VAL A 103 -6.76 1.31 0.80
C VAL A 103 -8.11 1.13 0.10
N TYR A 104 -9.21 0.95 0.85
CA TYR A 104 -10.55 0.92 0.25
C TYR A 104 -10.93 2.25 -0.36
N ASP A 105 -10.76 3.36 0.37
CA ASP A 105 -11.08 4.70 -0.14
C ASP A 105 -10.35 4.96 -1.47
N LYS A 106 -9.06 4.60 -1.53
CA LYS A 106 -8.26 4.73 -2.76
C LYS A 106 -8.72 3.78 -3.87
N ASN A 107 -9.08 2.54 -3.55
CA ASN A 107 -9.61 1.59 -4.54
C ASN A 107 -10.96 2.04 -5.10
N ILE A 108 -11.82 2.59 -4.27
CA ILE A 108 -13.11 3.19 -4.65
C ILE A 108 -12.88 4.41 -5.53
N GLU A 109 -11.97 5.32 -5.14
CA GLU A 109 -11.60 6.50 -5.93
C GLU A 109 -11.17 6.14 -7.35
N LYS A 110 -10.40 5.05 -7.51
CA LYS A 110 -9.92 4.58 -8.81
C LYS A 110 -10.93 3.70 -9.55
N GLY A 111 -11.94 3.16 -8.87
CA GLY A 111 -12.99 2.32 -9.44
C GLY A 111 -12.60 0.87 -9.73
N PHE A 112 -11.47 0.40 -9.20
CA PHE A 112 -10.99 -0.98 -9.33
C PHE A 112 -10.00 -1.32 -8.20
N LEU A 113 -9.55 -2.58 -8.11
CA LEU A 113 -8.55 -3.03 -7.12
C LEU A 113 -7.17 -2.44 -7.43
N TYR A 114 -7.00 -1.15 -7.18
CA TYR A 114 -5.83 -0.35 -7.51
C TYR A 114 -4.65 -0.61 -6.57
N LEU A 115 -4.89 -0.68 -5.27
CA LEU A 115 -3.93 -1.09 -4.26
C LEU A 115 -4.35 -2.45 -3.72
N LYS A 116 -3.46 -3.42 -3.85
CA LYS A 116 -3.57 -4.75 -3.24
C LYS A 116 -2.32 -5.02 -2.38
N PRO A 117 -2.24 -4.44 -1.18
CA PRO A 117 -1.18 -4.73 -0.22
C PRO A 117 -1.21 -6.19 0.25
N LYS A 118 -0.14 -6.60 0.96
CA LYS A 118 -0.04 -7.94 1.52
C LYS A 118 -1.16 -8.18 2.53
N PHE A 119 -1.81 -9.33 2.44
CA PHE A 119 -2.92 -9.77 3.29
C PHE A 119 -4.21 -8.95 3.17
N PHE A 120 -4.32 -8.02 2.21
CA PHE A 120 -5.53 -7.19 2.09
C PHE A 120 -6.77 -8.02 1.71
N LEU A 121 -6.69 -8.82 0.64
CA LEU A 121 -7.81 -9.65 0.17
C LEU A 121 -8.11 -10.81 1.12
N GLU A 122 -7.10 -11.31 1.82
CA GLU A 122 -7.24 -12.35 2.83
C GLU A 122 -8.10 -11.83 3.99
N ARG A 123 -7.84 -10.60 4.46
CA ARG A 123 -8.66 -9.95 5.49
C ARG A 123 -10.07 -9.61 5.02
N GLU A 124 -10.22 -9.14 3.78
CA GLU A 124 -11.54 -8.93 3.16
C GLU A 124 -12.35 -10.24 3.11
N LYS A 125 -11.75 -11.33 2.63
CA LYS A 125 -12.41 -12.64 2.55
C LYS A 125 -12.84 -13.15 3.92
N GLU A 126 -11.94 -13.12 4.91
CA GLU A 126 -12.26 -13.55 6.28
C GLU A 126 -13.40 -12.72 6.91
N LEU A 127 -13.42 -11.41 6.65
CA LEU A 127 -14.48 -10.52 7.11
C LEU A 127 -15.84 -10.90 6.48
N ILE A 128 -15.88 -11.11 5.16
CA ILE A 128 -17.10 -11.53 4.44
C ILE A 128 -17.59 -12.88 4.98
N GLU A 129 -16.70 -13.86 5.12
CA GLU A 129 -17.05 -15.18 5.66
C GLU A 129 -17.59 -15.12 7.09
N ARG A 130 -17.20 -14.12 7.88
CA ARG A 130 -17.68 -13.94 9.25
C ARG A 130 -19.02 -13.22 9.32
N ILE A 131 -19.24 -12.21 8.48
CA ILE A 131 -20.50 -11.43 8.45
C ILE A 131 -21.65 -12.26 7.84
N PHE A 132 -21.36 -13.11 6.86
CA PHE A 132 -22.38 -13.90 6.14
C PHE A 132 -22.52 -15.35 6.63
N LYS A 133 -21.85 -15.73 7.73
CA LYS A 133 -22.11 -16.98 8.45
C LYS A 133 -23.24 -16.82 9.45
#